data_AF-A0A7W0UA49-F1
#
_entry.id   AF-A0A7W0UA49-F1
#
_cell.length_a   1.000
_cell.length_b   1.000
_cell.length_c   1.000
_cell.angle_alpha   90.00
_cell.angle_beta   90.00
_cell.angle_gamma   90.00
#
_symmetry.space_group_name_H-M   'P 1'
#
loop_
_entity.id
_entity.type
_entity.pdbx_description
1 polymer ?
#
loop_
_entity_poly.entity_id
_entity_poly.type
_entity_poly.pdbx_seq_one_letter_code
_entity_poly.pdbx_strand_id
1 'polypeptide(L)'
;MGRPLEVKSSGNGWAVKPQGSARVSSRHRTKAEAIDAGRRSALDAGGGEIRIHSRDGRLLEVDRVGAPTGSDLRAGKRTAASLPASHAAEPRAPRERAFPTQGPRTTLRVPEHLADSADRLAEELGTSRNDALVRLPARGAEAYERETRVAPISMTRSSRLKHKRARRRRHCVERCSSPKAVSDCALGHERGLAPPARGTRP
;
A
#
# COMPACT_ATOMS: atom_id res chain seq x y z
N MET A 1 9.84 24.99 -34.74
CA MET A 1 9.67 25.33 -33.32
C MET A 1 8.34 26.06 -33.15
N GLY A 2 7.36 25.45 -32.49
CA GLY A 2 6.09 26.13 -32.19
C GLY A 2 6.33 27.35 -31.29
N ARG A 3 5.53 28.41 -31.44
CA ARG A 3 5.58 29.56 -30.53
C ARG A 3 5.21 29.10 -29.12
N PRO A 4 5.94 29.53 -28.07
CA PRO A 4 5.61 29.12 -26.71
C PRO A 4 4.23 29.67 -26.33
N LEU A 5 3.49 28.91 -25.54
CA LEU A 5 2.21 29.35 -25.00
C LEU A 5 2.45 30.22 -23.77
N GLU A 6 1.67 31.28 -23.63
CA GLU A 6 1.67 32.16 -22.47
C GLU A 6 0.35 31.99 -21.72
N VAL A 7 0.46 31.73 -20.42
CA VAL A 7 -0.65 31.79 -19.48
C VAL A 7 -0.56 33.11 -18.73
N LYS A 8 -1.51 34.01 -18.97
CA LYS A 8 -1.56 35.36 -18.39
C LYS A 8 -2.91 35.63 -17.73
N SER A 9 -2.92 36.42 -16.66
CA SER A 9 -4.16 36.92 -16.08
C SER A 9 -4.87 37.84 -17.07
N SER A 10 -6.17 37.66 -17.24
CA SER A 10 -7.02 38.46 -18.14
C SER A 10 -8.32 38.78 -17.41
N GLY A 11 -8.44 40.03 -16.94
CA GLY A 11 -9.57 40.48 -16.14
C GLY A 11 -9.75 39.64 -14.87
N ASN A 12 -10.91 38.98 -14.76
CA ASN A 12 -11.27 38.12 -13.63
C ASN A 12 -10.82 36.65 -13.79
N GLY A 13 -10.08 36.31 -14.84
CA GLY A 13 -9.67 34.94 -15.12
C GLY A 13 -8.26 34.82 -15.70
N TRP A 14 -8.01 33.68 -16.35
CA TRP A 14 -6.74 33.32 -16.94
C TRP A 14 -6.90 33.02 -18.42
N ALA A 15 -6.00 33.55 -19.24
CA ALA A 15 -6.01 33.38 -20.68
C ALA A 15 -4.77 32.62 -21.12
N VAL A 16 -4.96 31.63 -21.99
CA VAL A 16 -3.88 30.93 -22.70
C VAL A 16 -3.80 31.50 -24.10
N LYS A 17 -2.61 31.94 -24.51
CA LYS A 17 -2.39 32.44 -25.87
C LYS A 17 -0.98 32.11 -26.36
N PRO A 18 -0.75 31.89 -27.66
CA PRO A 18 0.59 31.81 -28.20
C PRO A 18 1.35 33.14 -28.00
N GLN A 19 2.65 33.08 -27.75
CA GLN A 19 3.49 34.26 -27.62
C GLN A 19 3.38 35.13 -28.88
N GLY A 20 3.14 36.42 -28.68
CA GLY A 20 2.96 37.39 -29.77
C GLY A 20 1.66 37.23 -30.56
N SER A 21 0.72 36.39 -30.13
CA SER A 21 -0.63 36.32 -30.69
C SER A 21 -1.55 37.35 -30.04
N ALA A 22 -2.34 38.04 -30.86
CA ALA A 22 -3.47 38.85 -30.39
C ALA A 22 -4.66 37.98 -29.96
N ARG A 23 -4.75 36.75 -30.52
CA ARG A 23 -5.85 35.82 -30.24
C ARG A 23 -5.54 34.99 -29.01
N VAL A 24 -6.50 34.98 -28.09
CA VAL A 24 -6.55 34.08 -26.94
C VAL A 24 -7.07 32.73 -27.41
N SER A 25 -6.33 31.66 -27.14
CA SER A 25 -6.75 30.29 -27.47
C SER A 25 -7.87 29.84 -26.55
N SER A 26 -7.75 30.11 -25.24
CA SER A 26 -8.77 29.73 -24.26
C SER A 26 -8.77 30.66 -23.04
N ARG A 27 -9.91 30.76 -22.37
CA ARG A 27 -10.10 31.50 -21.11
C ARG A 27 -10.63 30.57 -20.04
N HIS A 28 -10.10 30.70 -18.84
CA HIS A 28 -10.40 29.84 -17.69
C HIS A 28 -10.61 30.68 -16.43
N ARG A 29 -11.34 30.13 -15.46
CA ARG A 29 -11.59 30.84 -14.19
C ARG A 29 -10.36 30.78 -13.28
N THR A 30 -9.66 29.65 -13.30
CA THR A 30 -8.52 29.39 -12.42
C THR A 30 -7.20 29.27 -13.20
N LYS A 31 -6.10 29.54 -12.50
CA LYS A 31 -4.75 29.41 -13.06
C LYS A 31 -4.45 27.95 -13.44
N ALA A 32 -4.88 27.03 -12.59
CA ALA A 32 -4.68 25.60 -12.77
C ALA A 32 -5.33 25.11 -14.07
N GLU A 33 -6.60 25.46 -14.31
CA GLU A 33 -7.30 25.12 -15.56
C GLU A 33 -6.59 25.66 -16.80
N ALA A 34 -6.08 26.90 -16.74
CA ALA A 34 -5.35 27.50 -17.85
C ALA A 34 -4.01 26.80 -18.12
N ILE A 35 -3.29 26.38 -17.08
CA ILE A 35 -2.06 25.59 -17.24
C ILE A 35 -2.39 24.23 -17.87
N ASP A 36 -3.42 23.54 -17.39
CA ASP A 36 -3.81 22.22 -17.90
C ASP A 36 -4.31 22.28 -19.35
N ALA A 37 -5.00 23.37 -19.73
CA ALA A 37 -5.38 23.63 -21.11
C ALA A 37 -4.15 23.93 -21.99
N GLY A 38 -3.22 24.74 -21.50
CA GLY A 38 -1.95 25.03 -22.18
C GLY A 38 -1.11 23.77 -22.41
N ARG A 39 -1.04 22.87 -21.42
CA ARG A 39 -0.35 21.57 -21.54
C ARG A 39 -0.95 20.70 -22.62
N ARG A 40 -2.28 20.60 -22.67
CA ARG A 40 -2.98 19.87 -23.73
C ARG A 40 -2.69 20.46 -25.11
N SER A 41 -2.81 21.77 -25.27
CA SER A 41 -2.49 22.43 -26.55
C SER A 41 -1.02 22.24 -26.96
N ALA A 42 -0.09 22.25 -26.00
CA ALA A 42 1.32 21.97 -26.29
C ALA A 42 1.54 20.52 -26.73
N LEU A 43 0.88 19.54 -26.09
CA LEU A 43 0.92 18.14 -26.51
C LEU A 43 0.33 17.94 -27.91
N ASP A 44 -0.83 18.52 -28.18
CA ASP A 44 -1.51 18.44 -29.48
C ASP A 44 -0.66 19.06 -30.60
N ALA A 45 0.14 20.09 -30.27
CA ALA A 45 1.08 20.73 -31.20
C ALA A 45 2.41 19.95 -31.39
N GLY A 46 2.58 18.80 -30.72
CA GLY A 46 3.79 17.98 -30.80
C GLY A 46 4.90 18.40 -29.82
N GLY A 47 4.55 19.04 -28.71
CA GLY A 47 5.47 19.54 -27.69
C GLY A 47 5.72 21.04 -27.80
N GLY A 48 6.14 21.66 -26.70
CA GLY A 48 6.39 23.10 -26.64
C GLY A 48 6.68 23.63 -25.25
N GLU A 49 6.97 24.92 -25.17
CA GLU A 49 7.22 25.64 -23.92
C GLU A 49 5.97 26.45 -23.51
N ILE A 50 5.65 26.43 -22.22
CA ILE A 50 4.55 27.16 -21.60
C ILE A 50 5.13 28.13 -20.57
N ARG A 51 4.89 29.42 -20.76
CA ARG A 51 5.32 30.50 -19.87
C ARG A 51 4.17 30.96 -19.00
N ILE A 52 4.29 30.69 -17.71
CA ILE A 52 3.27 30.95 -16.71
C ILE A 52 3.57 32.28 -16.02
N HIS A 53 2.67 33.24 -16.18
CA HIS A 53 2.81 34.55 -15.54
C HIS A 53 2.01 34.61 -14.22
N SER A 54 2.38 35.54 -13.34
CA SER A 54 1.59 35.95 -12.18
C SER A 54 0.38 36.77 -12.63
N ARG A 55 -0.54 37.02 -11.69
CA ARG A 55 -1.58 38.05 -11.85
C ARG A 55 -0.97 39.43 -12.10
N ASP A 56 0.23 39.68 -11.57
CA ASP A 56 1.01 40.91 -11.76
C ASP A 56 1.80 40.92 -13.07
N GLY A 57 1.62 39.92 -13.94
CA GLY A 57 2.30 39.84 -15.24
C GLY A 57 3.78 39.43 -15.20
N ARG A 58 4.35 39.16 -14.01
CA ARG A 58 5.73 38.63 -13.88
C ARG A 58 5.80 37.16 -14.28
N LEU A 59 6.88 36.73 -14.93
CA LEU A 59 7.10 35.32 -15.21
C LEU A 59 7.36 34.57 -13.89
N LEU A 60 6.51 33.60 -13.59
CA LEU A 60 6.66 32.76 -12.39
C LEU A 60 7.38 31.46 -12.72
N GLU A 61 6.98 30.81 -13.81
CA GLU A 61 7.43 29.46 -14.13
C GLU A 61 7.43 29.24 -15.64
N VAL A 62 8.35 28.39 -16.09
CA VAL A 62 8.44 27.93 -17.47
C VAL A 62 8.33 26.42 -17.45
N ASP A 63 7.26 25.89 -18.04
CA ASP A 63 7.00 24.46 -18.15
C ASP A 63 7.32 23.99 -19.57
N ARG A 64 8.07 22.90 -19.71
CA ARG A 64 8.45 22.34 -21.02
C ARG A 64 7.76 21.00 -21.20
N VAL A 65 6.86 20.96 -22.18
CA VAL A 65 6.13 19.77 -22.57
C VAL A 65 6.90 19.09 -23.70
N GLY A 66 7.44 17.91 -23.41
CA GLY A 66 8.10 17.08 -24.41
C GLY A 66 7.11 16.61 -25.48
N ALA A 67 7.60 16.39 -26.70
CA ALA A 67 6.82 15.73 -27.74
C ALA A 67 6.41 14.33 -27.24
N PRO A 68 5.16 13.89 -27.48
CA PRO A 68 4.76 12.54 -27.15
C PRO A 68 5.66 11.57 -27.91
N THR A 69 6.49 10.82 -27.18
CA THR A 69 7.25 9.72 -27.78
C THR A 69 6.27 8.60 -28.12
N GLY A 70 6.57 7.75 -29.10
CA GLY A 70 5.63 6.74 -29.61
C GLY A 70 4.99 5.81 -28.57
N SER A 71 5.51 5.76 -27.34
CA SER A 71 4.91 5.09 -26.17
C SER A 71 3.64 5.76 -25.64
N ASP A 72 3.50 7.08 -25.77
CA ASP A 72 2.39 7.86 -25.19
C ASP A 72 1.14 7.85 -26.09
N LEU A 73 1.32 7.64 -27.40
CA LEU A 73 0.24 7.54 -28.38
C LEU A 73 -0.65 6.31 -28.17
N ARG A 74 -0.18 5.30 -27.43
CA ARG A 74 -0.96 4.08 -27.12
C ARG A 74 -1.97 4.30 -25.99
N ALA A 75 -1.87 5.39 -25.21
CA ALA A 75 -2.79 5.70 -24.12
C ALA A 75 -4.01 6.53 -24.54
N GLY A 76 -3.98 7.17 -25.71
CA GLY A 76 -4.93 8.24 -26.07
C GLY A 76 -6.16 7.86 -26.91
N LYS A 77 -6.28 6.64 -27.44
CA LYS A 77 -7.45 6.22 -28.24
C LYS A 77 -8.31 5.20 -27.49
N ARG A 78 -8.99 5.64 -26.43
CA ARG A 78 -10.30 5.07 -26.08
C ARG A 78 -11.33 6.16 -26.36
N THR A 79 -12.04 5.93 -27.45
CA THR A 79 -13.18 6.73 -27.89
C THR A 79 -14.13 6.98 -26.71
N ALA A 80 -14.49 8.24 -26.54
CA ALA A 80 -15.61 8.65 -25.71
C ALA A 80 -16.89 8.06 -26.32
N ALA A 81 -17.27 6.86 -25.90
CA ALA A 81 -18.57 6.29 -26.18
C ALA A 81 -19.10 5.66 -24.89
N SER A 82 -20.09 6.34 -24.32
CA SER A 82 -21.02 5.87 -23.28
C SER A 82 -20.42 5.56 -21.90
N LEU A 83 -20.58 6.51 -20.97
CA LEU A 83 -20.75 6.20 -19.55
C LEU A 83 -22.04 6.89 -19.09
N PRO A 84 -23.01 6.16 -18.52
CA PRO A 84 -24.24 6.75 -18.03
C PRO A 84 -23.97 7.58 -16.78
N ALA A 85 -24.68 8.70 -16.68
CA ALA A 85 -24.77 9.49 -15.47
C ALA A 85 -25.45 8.68 -14.38
N SER A 86 -24.69 8.17 -13.40
CA SER A 86 -25.16 7.97 -12.02
C SER A 86 -24.03 7.42 -11.18
N HIS A 87 -23.38 8.30 -10.43
CA HIS A 87 -23.11 8.15 -8.99
C HIS A 87 -22.37 9.43 -8.61
N ALA A 88 -23.04 10.29 -7.85
CA ALA A 88 -22.43 11.44 -7.22
C ALA A 88 -21.39 10.94 -6.21
N ALA A 89 -20.18 10.64 -6.71
CA ALA A 89 -19.03 10.46 -5.87
C ALA A 89 -18.65 11.84 -5.33
N GLU A 90 -18.66 11.97 -4.01
CA GLU A 90 -18.14 13.13 -3.29
C GLU A 90 -16.81 13.61 -3.92
N PRO A 91 -16.54 14.93 -3.91
CA PRO A 91 -15.28 15.46 -4.40
C PRO A 91 -14.14 14.89 -3.55
N ARG A 92 -13.51 13.82 -4.06
CA ARG A 92 -12.25 13.31 -3.52
C ARG A 92 -11.29 14.50 -3.49
N ALA A 93 -10.81 14.82 -2.29
CA ALA A 93 -9.86 15.90 -2.07
C ALA A 93 -8.73 15.84 -3.12
N PRO A 94 -8.21 17.00 -3.59
CA PRO A 94 -7.09 17.00 -4.51
C PRO A 94 -5.98 16.16 -3.89
N ARG A 95 -5.62 15.04 -4.52
CA ARG A 95 -4.43 14.29 -4.13
C ARG A 95 -3.29 15.30 -4.23
N GLU A 96 -2.77 15.74 -3.09
CA GLU A 96 -1.53 16.52 -3.02
C GLU A 96 -0.56 15.86 -3.98
N ARG A 97 -0.05 16.63 -4.94
CA ARG A 97 0.91 16.12 -5.92
C ARG A 97 2.06 15.57 -5.09
N ALA A 98 2.19 14.24 -5.07
CA ALA A 98 3.27 13.57 -4.40
C ALA A 98 4.56 14.27 -4.80
N PHE A 99 5.32 14.73 -3.80
CA PHE A 99 6.57 15.46 -4.00
C PHE A 99 7.40 14.79 -5.10
N PRO A 100 8.05 15.58 -5.99
CA PRO A 100 8.92 15.01 -7.00
C PRO A 100 9.93 14.11 -6.30
N THR A 101 9.92 12.82 -6.66
CA THR A 101 10.71 11.78 -6.02
C THR A 101 12.17 12.06 -6.32
N GLN A 102 12.84 12.83 -5.47
CA GLN A 102 14.28 13.08 -5.56
C GLN A 102 15.00 11.84 -5.05
N GLY A 103 15.27 10.90 -5.95
CA GLY A 103 16.03 9.70 -5.63
C GLY A 103 16.65 9.10 -6.89
N PRO A 104 17.84 8.48 -6.79
CA PRO A 104 18.45 7.78 -7.91
C PRO A 104 17.53 6.65 -8.37
N ARG A 105 17.15 6.67 -9.65
CA ARG A 105 16.38 5.59 -10.27
C ARG A 105 17.32 4.41 -10.51
N THR A 106 17.01 3.27 -9.90
CA THR A 106 17.76 2.02 -10.08
C THR A 106 16.86 1.01 -10.81
N THR A 107 17.44 0.23 -11.72
CA THR A 107 16.77 -0.89 -12.38
C THR A 107 17.12 -2.17 -11.61
N LEU A 108 16.27 -2.53 -10.65
CA LEU A 108 16.39 -3.78 -9.91
C LEU A 108 15.79 -4.94 -10.72
N ARG A 109 16.55 -6.02 -10.87
CA ARG A 109 16.00 -7.29 -11.37
C ARG A 109 15.35 -8.01 -10.19
N VAL A 110 14.03 -8.06 -10.22
CA VAL A 110 13.22 -8.71 -9.18
C VAL A 110 12.74 -10.06 -9.72
N PRO A 111 12.98 -11.19 -9.01
CA PRO A 111 12.37 -12.48 -9.32
C PRO A 111 10.84 -12.40 -9.42
N GLU A 112 10.23 -13.17 -10.32
CA GLU A 112 8.78 -13.11 -10.60
C GLU A 112 7.92 -13.32 -9.34
N HIS A 113 8.25 -14.31 -8.50
CA HIS A 113 7.50 -14.58 -7.27
C HIS A 113 7.52 -13.41 -6.25
N LEU A 114 8.60 -12.62 -6.21
CA LEU A 114 8.68 -11.42 -5.36
C LEU A 114 7.87 -10.28 -5.95
N ALA A 115 7.87 -10.16 -7.27
CA ALA A 115 7.02 -9.25 -8.00
C ALA A 115 5.52 -9.51 -7.72
N ASP A 116 5.07 -10.76 -7.80
CA ASP A 116 3.68 -11.14 -7.52
C ASP A 116 3.27 -10.88 -6.07
N SER A 117 4.20 -11.09 -5.14
CA SER A 117 3.99 -10.82 -3.72
C SER A 117 3.88 -9.31 -3.46
N ALA A 118 4.67 -8.50 -4.17
CA ALA A 118 4.62 -7.05 -4.06
C ALA A 118 3.33 -6.48 -4.66
N ASP A 119 2.85 -7.03 -5.77
CA ASP A 119 1.58 -6.61 -6.38
C ASP A 119 0.41 -6.89 -5.42
N ARG A 120 0.33 -8.09 -4.83
CA ARG A 120 -0.68 -8.42 -3.81
C ARG A 120 -0.62 -7.48 -2.60
N LEU A 121 0.57 -7.17 -2.12
CA LEU A 121 0.74 -6.26 -0.98
C LEU A 121 0.39 -4.81 -1.34
N ALA A 122 0.68 -4.37 -2.57
CA ALA A 122 0.31 -3.05 -3.05
C ALA A 122 -1.21 -2.88 -3.14
N GLU A 123 -1.93 -3.91 -3.60
CA GLU A 123 -3.39 -3.94 -3.62
C GLU A 123 -3.98 -3.88 -2.21
N GLU A 124 -3.47 -4.70 -1.28
CA GLU A 124 -3.94 -4.73 0.11
C GLU A 124 -3.75 -3.39 0.82
N LEU A 125 -2.62 -2.72 0.59
CA LEU A 125 -2.28 -1.46 1.26
C LEU A 125 -2.75 -0.21 0.51
N GLY A 126 -3.23 -0.35 -0.73
CA GLY A 126 -3.52 0.78 -1.60
C GLY A 126 -2.30 1.64 -1.93
N THR A 127 -1.10 1.03 -1.99
CA THR A 127 0.17 1.72 -2.26
C THR A 127 0.74 1.36 -3.64
N SER A 128 1.90 1.91 -4.00
CA SER A 128 2.58 1.56 -5.25
C SER A 128 3.37 0.25 -5.11
N ARG A 129 3.53 -0.48 -6.21
CA ARG A 129 4.38 -1.68 -6.28
C ARG A 129 5.80 -1.43 -5.75
N ASN A 130 6.40 -0.28 -6.04
CA ASN A 130 7.75 0.05 -5.53
C ASN A 130 7.75 0.23 -4.01
N ASP A 131 6.73 0.87 -3.44
CA ASP A 131 6.59 0.99 -1.99
C ASP A 131 6.38 -0.38 -1.33
N ALA A 132 5.57 -1.24 -1.96
CA ALA A 132 5.40 -2.63 -1.51
C ALA A 132 6.71 -3.44 -1.58
N LEU A 133 7.50 -3.29 -2.65
CA LEU A 133 8.81 -3.94 -2.80
C LEU A 133 9.81 -3.51 -1.72
N VAL A 134 9.76 -2.24 -1.28
CA VAL A 134 10.62 -1.74 -0.19
C VAL A 134 10.15 -2.27 1.17
N ARG A 135 8.84 -2.45 1.37
CA ARG A 135 8.26 -2.92 2.64
C ARG A 135 8.35 -4.43 2.86
N LEU A 136 8.38 -5.22 1.79
CA LEU A 136 8.49 -6.69 1.85
C LEU A 136 9.73 -7.15 2.64
N PRO A 137 10.96 -6.67 2.34
CA PRO A 137 12.16 -7.03 3.11
C PRO A 137 12.08 -6.63 4.57
N ALA A 138 11.51 -5.46 4.89
CA ALA A 138 11.37 -4.99 6.27
C ALA A 138 10.46 -5.91 7.09
N ARG A 139 9.28 -6.27 6.55
CA ARG A 139 8.38 -7.24 7.20
C ARG A 139 9.01 -8.62 7.31
N GLY A 140 9.73 -9.06 6.29
CA GLY A 140 10.46 -10.33 6.29
C GLY A 140 11.54 -10.39 7.37
N ALA A 141 12.32 -9.32 7.53
CA ALA A 141 13.35 -9.20 8.55
C ALA A 141 12.76 -9.24 9.96
N GLU A 142 11.69 -8.49 10.22
CA GLU A 142 10.99 -8.51 11.52
C GLU A 142 10.42 -9.90 11.86
N ALA A 143 9.85 -10.59 10.86
CA ALA A 143 9.34 -11.95 11.03
C ALA A 143 10.48 -12.92 11.37
N TYR A 144 11.59 -12.84 10.64
CA TYR A 144 12.77 -13.67 10.87
C TYR A 144 13.40 -13.41 12.25
N GLU A 145 13.54 -12.15 12.67
CA GLU A 145 14.05 -11.79 13.99
C GLU A 145 13.12 -12.28 15.11
N ARG A 146 11.80 -12.20 14.92
CA ARG A 146 10.82 -12.71 15.86
C ARG A 146 10.94 -14.23 16.00
N GLU A 147 11.04 -14.96 14.89
CA GLU A 147 11.22 -16.41 14.92
C GLU A 147 12.52 -16.79 15.64
N THR A 148 13.61 -16.11 15.33
CA THR A 148 14.92 -16.32 15.97
C THR A 148 14.88 -16.08 17.47
N ARG A 149 14.11 -15.06 17.92
CA ARG A 149 13.94 -14.76 19.35
C ARG A 149 13.02 -15.75 20.07
N VAL A 150 11.96 -16.22 19.41
CA VAL A 150 10.93 -17.09 20.04
C VAL A 150 11.34 -18.57 20.04
N ALA A 151 12.09 -19.04 19.05
CA ALA A 151 12.56 -20.42 18.94
C ALA A 151 13.26 -20.95 20.21
N PRO A 152 14.25 -20.27 20.82
CA PRO A 152 14.92 -20.80 22.01
C PRO A 152 13.99 -20.85 23.25
N ILE A 153 13.07 -19.88 23.36
CA ILE A 153 12.09 -19.80 24.45
C ILE A 153 11.09 -20.96 24.35
N SER A 154 10.59 -21.23 23.14
CA SER A 154 9.64 -22.31 22.89
C SER A 154 10.27 -23.69 23.14
N MET A 155 11.53 -23.88 22.75
CA MET A 155 12.30 -25.10 23.03
C MET A 155 12.51 -25.33 24.52
N THR A 156 12.88 -24.29 25.27
CA THR A 156 13.11 -24.37 26.72
C THR A 156 11.80 -24.64 27.47
N ARG A 157 10.70 -24.03 27.07
CA ARG A 157 9.38 -24.29 27.67
C ARG A 157 8.94 -25.73 27.41
N SER A 158 9.15 -26.23 26.19
CA SER A 158 8.83 -27.61 25.81
C SER A 158 9.66 -28.62 26.60
N SER A 159 10.97 -28.40 26.77
CA SER A 159 11.83 -29.29 27.56
C SER A 159 11.44 -29.30 29.04
N ARG A 160 11.11 -28.14 29.64
CA ARG A 160 10.60 -28.04 31.02
C ARG A 160 9.27 -28.78 31.21
N LEU A 161 8.34 -28.66 30.26
CA LEU A 161 7.05 -29.38 30.31
C LEU A 161 7.25 -30.90 30.22
N LYS A 162 8.15 -31.38 29.34
CA LYS A 162 8.53 -32.79 29.27
C LYS A 162 9.10 -33.28 30.61
N HIS A 163 10.02 -32.52 31.22
CA HIS A 163 10.57 -32.85 32.54
C HIS A 163 9.51 -32.88 33.65
N LYS A 164 8.61 -31.89 33.69
CA LYS A 164 7.52 -31.84 34.68
C LYS A 164 6.56 -33.02 34.54
N ARG A 165 6.23 -33.42 33.30
CA ARG A 165 5.42 -34.62 33.01
C ARG A 165 6.14 -35.90 33.45
N ALA A 166 7.43 -36.04 33.13
CA ALA A 166 8.23 -37.19 33.55
C ALA A 166 8.34 -37.30 35.07
N ARG A 167 8.54 -36.18 35.78
CA ARG A 167 8.57 -36.12 37.25
C ARG A 167 7.22 -36.49 37.87
N ARG A 168 6.11 -35.97 37.32
CA ARG A 168 4.76 -36.36 37.77
C ARG A 168 4.48 -37.85 37.58
N ARG A 169 4.89 -38.43 36.45
CA ARG A 169 4.75 -39.87 36.20
C ARG A 169 5.54 -40.69 37.23
N ARG A 170 6.80 -40.33 37.49
CA ARG A 170 7.62 -40.97 38.54
C ARG A 170 6.98 -40.89 39.91
N HIS A 171 6.54 -39.70 40.32
CA HIS A 171 5.87 -39.49 41.62
C HIS A 171 4.56 -40.29 41.75
N CYS A 172 3.83 -40.47 40.65
CA CYS A 172 2.62 -41.30 40.63
C CYS A 172 2.96 -42.78 40.83
N VAL A 173 3.99 -43.28 40.12
CA VAL A 173 4.46 -44.67 40.27
C VAL A 173 4.98 -44.93 41.69
N GLU A 174 5.81 -44.04 42.23
CA GLU A 174 6.32 -44.17 43.61
C GLU A 174 5.20 -44.15 44.66
N ARG A 175 4.16 -43.32 44.46
CA ARG A 175 2.99 -43.32 45.35
C ARG A 175 2.17 -44.60 45.24
N CYS A 176 1.91 -45.09 44.03
CA CYS A 176 1.15 -46.33 43.82
C CYS A 176 1.91 -47.57 44.30
N SER A 177 3.24 -47.57 44.22
CA SER A 177 4.10 -48.67 44.70
C SER A 177 4.37 -48.60 46.21
N SER A 178 3.87 -47.59 46.92
CA SER A 178 4.01 -47.52 48.37
C SER A 178 3.03 -48.49 49.05
N PRO A 179 3.48 -49.34 49.99
CA PRO A 179 2.62 -50.35 50.62
C PRO A 179 1.38 -49.77 51.34
N LYS A 180 1.44 -48.50 51.78
CA LYS A 180 0.28 -47.80 52.33
C LYS A 180 -0.82 -47.52 51.28
N ALA A 181 -0.45 -47.17 50.05
CA ALA A 181 -1.42 -46.88 48.99
C ALA A 181 -2.10 -48.15 48.45
N VAL A 182 -1.38 -49.28 48.45
CA VAL A 182 -1.96 -50.60 48.12
C VAL A 182 -3.02 -51.00 49.16
N SER A 183 -2.79 -50.69 50.43
CA SER A 183 -3.77 -50.93 51.51
C SER A 183 -5.01 -50.04 51.41
N ASP A 184 -4.87 -48.76 51.06
CA ASP A 184 -6.01 -47.84 50.91
C ASP A 184 -6.87 -48.15 49.67
N CYS A 185 -6.27 -48.62 48.57
CA CYS A 185 -7.02 -49.09 47.39
C CYS A 185 -7.76 -50.41 47.65
N ALA A 186 -7.20 -51.32 48.46
CA ALA A 186 -7.87 -52.57 48.84
C ALA A 186 -9.10 -52.32 49.73
N LEU A 187 -9.06 -51.29 50.58
CA LEU A 187 -10.17 -50.94 51.48
C LEU A 187 -11.29 -50.11 50.80
N GLY A 188 -11.00 -49.46 49.65
CA GLY A 188 -11.98 -48.68 48.90
C GLY A 188 -12.92 -49.49 48.01
N HIS A 189 -12.56 -50.74 47.67
CA HIS A 189 -13.35 -51.56 46.73
C HIS A 189 -14.58 -52.23 47.38
N GLU A 190 -14.68 -52.20 48.71
CA GLU A 190 -15.81 -52.77 49.46
C GLU A 190 -16.93 -51.76 49.74
N ARG A 191 -16.73 -50.46 49.47
CA ARG A 191 -17.77 -49.44 49.59
C ARG A 191 -18.22 -49.01 48.20
N GLY A 192 -19.26 -49.67 47.69
CA GLY A 192 -19.89 -49.38 46.40
C GLY A 192 -20.39 -47.93 46.27
N LEU A 193 -19.50 -47.03 45.86
CA LEU A 193 -19.87 -45.70 45.40
C LEU A 193 -20.12 -45.75 43.89
N ALA A 194 -21.40 -45.70 43.55
CA ALA A 194 -21.90 -45.53 42.19
C ALA A 194 -21.26 -44.29 41.52
N PRO A 195 -20.91 -44.36 40.23
CA PRO A 195 -20.33 -43.23 39.52
C PRO A 195 -21.34 -42.07 39.40
N PRO A 196 -20.92 -40.81 39.59
CA PRO A 196 -21.82 -39.67 39.43
C PRO A 196 -22.29 -39.56 37.97
N ALA A 197 -23.60 -39.43 37.81
CA ALA A 197 -24.25 -39.27 36.51
C ALA A 197 -23.64 -38.08 35.75
N ARG A 198 -23.19 -38.34 34.52
CA ARG A 198 -22.71 -37.29 33.61
C ARG A 198 -23.89 -36.43 33.19
N GLY A 199 -24.02 -35.26 33.81
CA GLY A 199 -24.96 -34.23 33.36
C GLY A 199 -24.57 -33.73 31.97
N THR A 200 -25.43 -34.01 31.00
CA THR A 200 -25.48 -33.35 29.69
C THR A 200 -25.77 -31.86 29.90
N ARG A 201 -24.85 -31.00 29.46
CA ARG A 201 -25.08 -29.55 29.42
C ARG A 201 -25.89 -29.20 28.15
N PRO A 202 -26.87 -28.29 28.24
CA PRO A 202 -27.57 -27.74 27.08
C PRO A 202 -26.67 -26.82 26.25
#